data_AF-A0A250AXI7-F1
#
_entry.id   AF-A0A250AXI7-F1
#
_cell.length_a   1.000
_cell.length_b   1.000
_cell.length_c   1.000
_cell.angle_alpha   90.00
_cell.angle_beta   90.00
_cell.angle_gamma   90.00
#
_symmetry.space_group_name_H-M   'P 1'
#
loop_
_entity.id
_entity.type
_entity.pdbx_description
1 polymer ?
#
loop_
_entity_poly.entity_id
_entity_poly.type
_entity_poly.pdbx_seq_one_letter_code
_entity_poly.pdbx_strand_id
1 'polypeptide(L)'
;MSKETADNDAPFGTLLGYAPGGVAIYSSNYSSLDRQNLPDDASFRSYIDNEYMGHKWQCVEFARRFLFLTYGFVFTDVGMAYEIFSLRFLRQVVNDDILPLQAFANGSRRPPVAGALLIWQKGGEFSKTGHVAVITQLRGNKVRIAEQNVVDALLPQGQQWTRELALEVADGHYTLRDTFDDTTILGWMIQTDDTTHSLPQPGIPGEELVIHGARLENHGQFDGKWLNEQDPLQMAYVQANGGHIINQDPYQYFTITESAEQELNKATNELHLMYLHATDKVLKDDNLLALFDIPKILWPRLRLSWQRRRHDMITGRMDFCMDERGLKVYEYNADSASCHTECGLILEQWLQKGYSGQGYNPGEELLGELTGAWKHSLARPFVHIMQDADLEENYHAQFMQRSLTQAGFDSKILYGLDELSWDAAGQLIDGDGRLVNCVWKTWAWETVIEQVREVSAAEYAAVPIRTGRPDHEVRLIDVLMRPEVMVFEPLWTVIPGNKAILPVLWSLFPNHRYLLDTDFVVNEELAKTGYAIKPISGRCGSNIDLVSHHDEVLDQTSGQFVDRKNIYQQLWCLPKVAGKYIQVCTFTVGGNYAGSCLRGDDSLVIKKESDIEPLIVLKDNQK
;
A
#
# COMPACT_ATOMS: atom_id res chain seq x y z
N MET A 1 14.46 -7.99 21.58
CA MET A 1 15.05 -9.15 22.28
C MET A 1 16.51 -8.82 22.59
N SER A 2 16.97 -9.00 23.83
CA SER A 2 18.38 -8.91 24.17
C SER A 2 19.02 -10.29 24.00
N LYS A 3 19.74 -10.52 22.89
CA LYS A 3 20.72 -11.62 22.81
C LYS A 3 21.81 -11.31 23.84
N GLU A 4 22.17 -12.28 24.69
CA GLU A 4 23.41 -12.19 25.46
C GLU A 4 24.56 -12.06 24.46
N THR A 5 25.24 -10.92 24.47
CA THR A 5 26.34 -10.61 23.56
C THR A 5 27.47 -11.60 23.77
N ALA A 6 27.87 -12.30 22.71
CA ALA A 6 29.11 -13.06 22.74
C ALA A 6 30.29 -12.07 22.70
N ASP A 7 31.41 -12.43 23.35
CA ASP A 7 32.61 -11.57 23.50
C ASP A 7 33.27 -11.16 22.15
N ASN A 8 32.79 -11.71 21.02
CA ASN A 8 33.29 -11.48 19.66
C ASN A 8 32.29 -10.77 18.72
N ASP A 9 31.09 -10.41 19.18
CA ASP A 9 30.09 -9.75 18.32
C ASP A 9 30.49 -8.31 18.02
N ALA A 10 30.44 -7.92 16.74
CA ALA A 10 30.74 -6.56 16.34
C ALA A 10 29.54 -5.61 16.62
N PRO A 11 29.80 -4.31 16.83
CA PRO A 11 28.73 -3.32 17.00
C PRO A 11 27.78 -3.24 15.80
N PHE A 12 26.55 -2.79 16.03
CA PHE A 12 25.52 -2.60 15.02
C PHE A 12 26.05 -1.78 13.83
N GLY A 13 25.80 -2.25 12.62
CA GLY A 13 26.24 -1.59 11.39
C GLY A 13 27.73 -1.77 11.06
N THR A 14 28.48 -2.53 11.86
CA THR A 14 29.86 -2.90 11.49
C THR A 14 29.82 -3.81 10.26
N LEU A 15 30.67 -3.51 9.27
CA LEU A 15 30.88 -4.36 8.10
C LEU A 15 31.58 -5.66 8.54
N LEU A 16 30.91 -6.79 8.33
CA LEU A 16 31.41 -8.12 8.69
C LEU A 16 32.17 -8.80 7.55
N GLY A 17 31.81 -8.47 6.31
CA GLY A 17 32.38 -9.06 5.11
C GLY A 17 31.46 -8.86 3.90
N TYR A 18 31.62 -9.69 2.88
CA TYR A 18 30.89 -9.57 1.63
C TYR A 18 30.41 -10.92 1.11
N ALA A 19 29.17 -11.01 0.64
CA ALA A 19 28.68 -12.12 -0.16
C ALA A 19 29.20 -12.01 -1.63
N PRO A 20 28.95 -13.02 -2.48
CA PRO A 20 29.32 -12.95 -3.90
C PRO A 20 28.78 -11.69 -4.58
N GLY A 21 29.53 -11.15 -5.53
CA GLY A 21 29.19 -9.87 -6.18
C GLY A 21 29.56 -8.64 -5.35
N GLY A 22 30.17 -8.79 -4.17
CA GLY A 22 30.58 -7.66 -3.33
C GLY A 22 29.42 -7.06 -2.52
N VAL A 23 28.38 -7.86 -2.23
CA VAL A 23 27.24 -7.42 -1.42
C VAL A 23 27.62 -7.45 0.06
N ALA A 24 27.67 -6.29 0.71
CA ALA A 24 28.09 -6.16 2.11
C ALA A 24 27.17 -6.92 3.09
N ILE A 25 27.75 -7.46 4.15
CA ILE A 25 27.05 -8.08 5.28
C ILE A 25 27.39 -7.26 6.53
N TYR A 26 26.37 -6.77 7.23
CA TYR A 26 26.53 -5.93 8.42
C TYR A 26 26.05 -6.64 9.70
N SER A 27 26.65 -6.28 10.84
CA SER A 27 26.13 -6.66 12.15
C SER A 27 24.78 -6.03 12.41
N SER A 28 23.86 -6.85 12.89
CA SER A 28 22.52 -6.46 13.36
C SER A 28 22.42 -6.55 14.89
N ASN A 29 23.54 -6.44 15.60
CA ASN A 29 23.59 -6.51 17.06
C ASN A 29 22.96 -5.28 17.73
N TYR A 30 21.63 -5.28 17.86
CA TYR A 30 20.86 -4.17 18.44
C TYR A 30 21.22 -3.83 19.90
N SER A 31 21.89 -4.71 20.64
CA SER A 31 22.32 -4.40 22.02
C SER A 31 23.40 -3.32 22.07
N SER A 32 24.18 -3.18 20.98
CA SER A 32 25.23 -2.19 20.82
C SER A 32 24.77 -0.91 20.10
N LEU A 33 23.47 -0.80 19.81
CA LEU A 33 22.88 0.31 19.07
C LEU A 33 23.01 1.63 19.84
N ASP A 34 23.70 2.60 19.24
CA ASP A 34 23.71 3.98 19.73
C ASP A 34 22.52 4.76 19.14
N ARG A 35 21.50 4.98 19.97
CA ARG A 35 20.26 5.71 19.60
C ARG A 35 20.50 7.18 19.29
N GLN A 36 21.67 7.76 19.61
CA GLN A 36 21.98 9.14 19.19
C GLN A 36 22.23 9.24 17.69
N ASN A 37 22.74 8.18 17.06
CA ASN A 37 23.05 8.15 15.62
C ASN A 37 21.87 7.67 14.76
N LEU A 38 20.87 7.04 15.38
CA LEU A 38 19.66 6.51 14.74
C LEU A 38 18.43 6.91 15.60
N PRO A 39 17.99 8.18 15.50
CA PRO A 39 17.06 8.77 16.46
C PRO A 39 15.60 8.34 16.25
N ASP A 40 15.25 7.85 15.06
CA ASP A 40 13.89 7.46 14.69
C ASP A 40 13.84 6.23 13.76
N ASP A 41 12.65 5.65 13.58
CA ASP A 41 12.46 4.45 12.75
C ASP A 41 12.81 4.69 11.27
N ALA A 42 12.66 5.93 10.79
CA ALA A 42 13.06 6.33 9.44
C ALA A 42 14.57 6.08 9.21
N SER A 43 15.41 6.36 10.20
CA SER A 43 16.86 6.16 10.12
C SER A 43 17.28 4.69 9.91
N PHE A 44 16.42 3.73 10.29
CA PHE A 44 16.64 2.30 10.08
C PHE A 44 16.26 1.81 8.68
N ARG A 45 15.60 2.62 7.85
CA ARG A 45 15.32 2.22 6.46
C ARG A 45 16.62 2.21 5.63
N SER A 46 16.87 1.10 4.93
CA SER A 46 17.98 0.90 4.00
C SER A 46 17.49 1.14 2.59
N TYR A 47 18.20 1.97 1.82
CA TYR A 47 17.89 2.25 0.42
C TYR A 47 19.14 2.12 -0.43
N ILE A 48 18.95 1.72 -1.70
CA ILE A 48 19.93 1.96 -2.76
C ILE A 48 19.22 2.80 -3.82
N ASP A 49 19.77 3.98 -4.11
CA ASP A 49 19.08 5.04 -4.84
C ASP A 49 17.69 5.29 -4.20
N ASN A 50 16.60 5.13 -4.94
CA ASN A 50 15.23 5.29 -4.44
C ASN A 50 14.54 3.95 -4.08
N GLU A 51 15.27 2.83 -4.13
CA GLU A 51 14.70 1.50 -3.87
C GLU A 51 14.90 1.06 -2.43
N TYR A 52 13.80 0.76 -1.74
CA TYR A 52 13.80 0.28 -0.37
C TYR A 52 14.32 -1.15 -0.27
N MET A 53 15.43 -1.33 0.44
CA MET A 53 16.04 -2.64 0.64
C MET A 53 15.47 -3.35 1.85
N GLY A 54 15.09 -2.63 2.92
CA GLY A 54 14.58 -3.23 4.15
C GLY A 54 15.04 -2.47 5.40
N HIS A 55 14.78 -3.07 6.56
CA HIS A 55 15.19 -2.52 7.84
C HIS A 55 16.64 -2.93 8.17
N LYS A 56 17.50 -1.96 8.51
CA LYS A 56 18.90 -2.19 8.90
C LYS A 56 18.97 -3.00 10.21
N TRP A 57 19.71 -4.10 10.31
CA TRP A 57 20.36 -4.89 9.25
C TRP A 57 19.78 -6.30 9.25
N GLN A 58 18.47 -6.37 8.99
CA GLN A 58 17.68 -7.60 9.05
C GLN A 58 18.03 -8.57 7.91
N CYS A 59 17.64 -9.84 8.07
CA CYS A 59 17.82 -10.87 7.06
C CYS A 59 17.10 -10.55 5.74
N VAL A 60 15.89 -10.00 5.82
CA VAL A 60 15.09 -9.56 4.67
C VAL A 60 15.79 -8.44 3.90
N GLU A 61 16.40 -7.48 4.61
CA GLU A 61 17.14 -6.37 4.01
C GLU A 61 18.30 -6.87 3.16
N PHE A 62 19.09 -7.80 3.70
CA PHE A 62 20.20 -8.40 2.97
C PHE A 62 19.73 -9.19 1.76
N ALA A 63 18.70 -10.03 1.91
CA ALA A 63 18.20 -10.85 0.82
C ALA A 63 17.69 -9.99 -0.35
N ARG A 64 16.93 -8.93 -0.07
CA ARG A 64 16.45 -7.99 -1.09
C ARG A 64 17.60 -7.24 -1.75
N ARG A 65 18.55 -6.71 -0.96
CA ARG A 65 19.74 -6.01 -1.45
C ARG A 65 20.65 -6.90 -2.30
N PHE A 66 20.80 -8.16 -1.92
CA PHE A 66 21.57 -9.14 -2.69
C PHE A 66 20.95 -9.36 -4.07
N LEU A 67 19.63 -9.60 -4.14
CA LEU A 67 18.94 -9.80 -5.41
C LEU A 67 18.97 -8.53 -6.27
N PHE A 68 18.82 -7.36 -5.66
CA PHE A 68 18.85 -6.08 -6.36
C PHE A 68 20.22 -5.83 -6.99
N LEU A 69 21.30 -5.91 -6.21
CA LEU A 69 22.65 -5.64 -6.71
C LEU A 69 23.17 -6.71 -7.68
N THR A 70 22.73 -7.96 -7.53
CA THR A 70 23.24 -9.08 -8.36
C THR A 70 22.43 -9.27 -9.63
N TYR A 71 21.11 -9.09 -9.56
CA TYR A 71 20.18 -9.44 -10.66
C TYR A 71 19.27 -8.29 -11.08
N GLY A 72 19.19 -7.18 -10.33
CA GLY A 72 18.26 -6.09 -10.57
C GLY A 72 16.81 -6.40 -10.18
N PHE A 73 16.61 -7.39 -9.29
CA PHE A 73 15.29 -7.86 -8.87
C PHE A 73 15.02 -7.52 -7.39
N VAL A 74 13.76 -7.29 -7.06
CA VAL A 74 13.30 -7.18 -5.67
C VAL A 74 12.03 -8.01 -5.46
N PHE A 75 11.84 -8.55 -4.26
CA PHE A 75 10.55 -9.06 -3.81
C PHE A 75 9.81 -7.97 -3.03
N THR A 76 8.48 -8.06 -3.01
CA THR A 76 7.58 -7.10 -2.34
C THR A 76 7.87 -6.97 -0.84
N ASP A 77 7.29 -5.96 -0.19
CA ASP A 77 7.40 -5.84 1.25
C ASP A 77 6.62 -6.94 1.99
N VAL A 78 7.22 -7.41 3.09
CA VAL A 78 6.74 -8.51 3.94
C VAL A 78 7.00 -8.14 5.39
N GLY A 79 6.07 -8.48 6.29
CA GLY A 79 6.24 -8.22 7.72
C GLY A 79 7.30 -9.14 8.34
N MET A 80 7.29 -10.42 7.94
CA MET A 80 8.19 -11.44 8.47
C MET A 80 8.86 -12.25 7.36
N ALA A 81 10.08 -12.74 7.62
CA ALA A 81 10.89 -13.41 6.61
C ALA A 81 10.27 -14.69 6.06
N TYR A 82 9.50 -15.43 6.87
CA TYR A 82 8.84 -16.66 6.41
C TYR A 82 7.80 -16.40 5.30
N GLU A 83 7.22 -15.20 5.26
CA GLU A 83 6.16 -14.82 4.30
C GLU A 83 6.68 -14.76 2.86
N ILE A 84 8.00 -14.57 2.68
CA ILE A 84 8.65 -14.59 1.37
C ILE A 84 8.34 -15.90 0.63
N PHE A 85 8.24 -17.03 1.35
CA PHE A 85 7.96 -18.34 0.75
C PHE A 85 6.56 -18.43 0.10
N SER A 86 5.66 -17.52 0.46
CA SER A 86 4.29 -17.41 -0.07
C SER A 86 4.19 -16.49 -1.30
N LEU A 87 5.27 -15.78 -1.66
CA LEU A 87 5.35 -14.94 -2.85
C LEU A 87 5.52 -15.77 -4.12
N ARG A 88 5.02 -15.26 -5.25
CA ARG A 88 5.10 -15.97 -6.55
C ARG A 88 5.63 -15.10 -7.69
N PHE A 89 6.13 -13.91 -7.37
CA PHE A 89 6.80 -13.06 -8.34
C PHE A 89 7.89 -12.20 -7.71
N LEU A 90 8.74 -11.67 -8.57
CA LEU A 90 9.71 -10.61 -8.29
C LEU A 90 9.43 -9.43 -9.22
N ARG A 91 9.78 -8.22 -8.80
CA ARG A 91 9.79 -7.04 -9.67
C ARG A 91 11.19 -6.83 -10.23
N GLN A 92 11.30 -6.64 -11.53
CA GLN A 92 12.50 -6.17 -12.18
C GLN A 92 12.52 -4.63 -12.18
N VAL A 93 13.51 -4.04 -11.49
CA VAL A 93 13.48 -2.60 -11.16
C VAL A 93 13.59 -1.70 -12.40
N VAL A 94 14.40 -2.09 -13.40
CA VAL A 94 14.73 -1.23 -14.54
C VAL A 94 13.56 -0.93 -15.49
N ASN A 95 12.50 -1.74 -15.44
CA ASN A 95 11.38 -1.71 -16.38
C ASN A 95 10.02 -1.97 -15.72
N ASP A 96 9.97 -2.15 -14.38
CA ASP A 96 8.77 -2.54 -13.62
C ASP A 96 8.10 -3.85 -14.09
N ASP A 97 8.82 -4.73 -14.79
CA ASP A 97 8.29 -6.02 -15.21
C ASP A 97 8.15 -6.98 -14.02
N ILE A 98 7.13 -7.85 -14.07
CA ILE A 98 6.88 -8.88 -13.07
C ILE A 98 7.42 -10.22 -13.58
N LEU A 99 8.35 -10.82 -12.82
CA LEU A 99 9.01 -12.08 -13.14
C LEU A 99 8.46 -13.21 -12.24
N PRO A 100 8.22 -14.41 -12.77
CA PRO A 100 7.70 -15.52 -11.97
C PRO A 100 8.75 -16.07 -11.01
N LEU A 101 8.29 -16.40 -9.81
CA LEU A 101 9.08 -16.95 -8.71
C LEU A 101 8.43 -18.25 -8.23
N GLN A 102 9.18 -19.35 -8.30
CA GLN A 102 8.71 -20.67 -7.88
C GLN A 102 9.26 -21.05 -6.51
N ALA A 103 8.41 -21.60 -5.65
CA ALA A 103 8.80 -22.14 -4.35
C ALA A 103 8.94 -23.66 -4.40
N PHE A 104 9.96 -24.22 -3.75
CA PHE A 104 10.23 -25.66 -3.70
C PHE A 104 10.42 -26.06 -2.25
N ALA A 105 9.65 -27.05 -1.77
CA ALA A 105 9.78 -27.56 -0.40
C ALA A 105 11.18 -28.15 -0.15
N ASN A 106 11.65 -28.09 1.09
CA ASN A 106 12.81 -28.87 1.51
C ASN A 106 12.54 -30.38 1.29
N GLY A 107 13.48 -31.08 0.68
CA GLY A 107 13.24 -32.44 0.18
C GLY A 107 12.65 -32.51 -1.23
N SER A 108 12.59 -31.40 -1.98
CA SER A 108 12.10 -31.40 -3.37
C SER A 108 13.05 -32.11 -4.34
N ARG A 109 12.52 -32.55 -5.48
CA ARG A 109 13.29 -33.05 -6.64
C ARG A 109 13.99 -31.95 -7.43
N ARG A 110 13.52 -30.70 -7.31
CA ARG A 110 14.22 -29.55 -7.89
C ARG A 110 15.45 -29.25 -7.03
N PRO A 111 16.70 -29.36 -7.50
CA PRO A 111 17.85 -29.01 -6.68
C PRO A 111 17.84 -27.53 -6.25
N PRO A 112 18.33 -27.19 -5.06
CA PRO A 112 18.69 -25.81 -4.74
C PRO A 112 19.81 -25.34 -5.68
N VAL A 113 19.85 -24.04 -5.99
CA VAL A 113 20.86 -23.46 -6.89
C VAL A 113 21.48 -22.21 -6.28
N ALA A 114 22.69 -21.85 -6.72
CA ALA A 114 23.30 -20.58 -6.33
C ALA A 114 22.43 -19.41 -6.79
N GLY A 115 22.26 -18.40 -5.94
CA GLY A 115 21.36 -17.27 -6.12
C GLY A 115 19.94 -17.48 -5.61
N ALA A 116 19.53 -18.72 -5.29
CA ALA A 116 18.20 -19.00 -4.77
C ALA A 116 18.02 -18.42 -3.35
N LEU A 117 16.81 -17.92 -3.07
CA LEU A 117 16.39 -17.60 -1.71
C LEU A 117 16.16 -18.90 -0.94
N LEU A 118 16.55 -18.94 0.33
CA LEU A 118 16.33 -20.06 1.25
C LEU A 118 15.55 -19.54 2.46
N ILE A 119 14.38 -20.13 2.73
CA ILE A 119 13.42 -19.60 3.71
C ILE A 119 13.20 -20.59 4.86
N TRP A 120 13.14 -20.06 6.08
CA TRP A 120 12.79 -20.77 7.30
C TRP A 120 11.44 -20.30 7.83
N GLN A 121 10.73 -21.25 8.42
CA GLN A 121 9.49 -21.01 9.15
C GLN A 121 9.77 -20.33 10.50
N LYS A 122 8.78 -19.62 11.03
CA LYS A 122 8.81 -19.17 12.44
C LYS A 122 8.89 -20.37 13.40
N GLY A 123 9.77 -20.31 14.39
CA GLY A 123 9.99 -21.34 15.41
C GLY A 123 11.47 -21.48 15.78
N GLY A 124 11.73 -22.06 16.96
CA GLY A 124 13.09 -22.28 17.47
C GLY A 124 13.92 -21.00 17.58
N GLU A 125 15.17 -21.06 17.12
CA GLU A 125 16.09 -19.91 16.99
C GLU A 125 15.44 -18.70 16.27
N PHE A 126 14.54 -18.95 15.32
CA PHE A 126 13.88 -17.90 14.53
C PHE A 126 12.48 -17.52 15.05
N SER A 127 12.15 -17.95 16.27
CA SER A 127 11.01 -17.53 17.11
C SER A 127 9.76 -17.13 16.32
N LYS A 128 9.46 -15.84 16.16
CA LYS A 128 8.27 -15.33 15.46
C LYS A 128 8.55 -14.87 14.02
N THR A 129 9.80 -14.64 13.66
CA THR A 129 10.17 -13.95 12.41
C THR A 129 10.40 -14.90 11.24
N GLY A 130 10.74 -16.16 11.53
CA GLY A 130 11.38 -17.02 10.54
C GLY A 130 12.71 -16.43 10.10
N HIS A 131 13.23 -16.89 8.96
CA HIS A 131 14.51 -16.41 8.43
C HIS A 131 14.60 -16.50 6.91
N VAL A 132 15.47 -15.69 6.31
CA VAL A 132 15.82 -15.76 4.89
C VAL A 132 17.33 -15.62 4.69
N ALA A 133 17.88 -16.49 3.86
CA ALA A 133 19.27 -16.45 3.40
C ALA A 133 19.34 -16.57 1.88
N VAL A 134 20.53 -16.35 1.32
CA VAL A 134 20.83 -16.60 -0.10
C VAL A 134 21.80 -17.76 -0.23
N ILE A 135 21.48 -18.72 -1.08
CA ILE A 135 22.39 -19.81 -1.42
C ILE A 135 23.52 -19.28 -2.31
N THR A 136 24.76 -19.37 -1.85
CA THR A 136 25.91 -18.84 -2.59
C THR A 136 26.59 -19.91 -3.44
N GLN A 137 26.72 -21.14 -2.92
CA GLN A 137 27.42 -22.23 -3.61
C GLN A 137 26.88 -23.59 -3.21
N LEU A 138 26.82 -24.51 -4.18
CA LEU A 138 26.66 -25.94 -3.93
C LEU A 138 28.03 -26.64 -3.97
N ARG A 139 28.30 -27.50 -2.97
CA ARG A 139 29.58 -28.20 -2.81
C ARG A 139 29.34 -29.63 -2.32
N GLY A 140 29.18 -30.57 -3.25
CA GLY A 140 29.00 -31.99 -2.91
C GLY A 140 27.80 -32.21 -1.99
N ASN A 141 28.06 -32.62 -0.75
CA ASN A 141 27.07 -32.89 0.29
C ASN A 141 26.75 -31.67 1.18
N LYS A 142 26.99 -30.45 0.72
CA LYS A 142 26.66 -29.22 1.46
C LYS A 142 26.36 -28.03 0.57
N VAL A 143 25.70 -27.05 1.17
CA VAL A 143 25.40 -25.74 0.60
C VAL A 143 26.04 -24.65 1.47
N ARG A 144 26.59 -23.63 0.83
CA ARG A 144 27.03 -22.39 1.48
C ARG A 144 25.96 -21.33 1.31
N ILE A 145 25.70 -20.58 2.37
CA ILE A 145 24.71 -19.49 2.38
C ILE A 145 25.34 -18.18 2.85
N ALA A 146 24.73 -17.07 2.47
CA ALA A 146 25.01 -15.75 3.04
C ALA A 146 23.71 -15.16 3.60
N GLU A 147 23.79 -14.52 4.76
CA GLU A 147 22.65 -13.96 5.47
C GLU A 147 23.08 -12.81 6.40
N GLN A 148 22.10 -12.09 6.95
CA GLN A 148 22.28 -11.12 8.03
C GLN A 148 21.37 -11.49 9.21
N ASN A 149 21.64 -10.94 10.40
CA ASN A 149 20.87 -11.19 11.62
C ASN A 149 20.92 -12.66 12.11
N VAL A 150 22.10 -13.29 11.99
CA VAL A 150 22.43 -14.60 12.59
C VAL A 150 23.83 -14.57 13.19
N VAL A 151 24.81 -14.11 12.40
CA VAL A 151 26.21 -13.97 12.81
C VAL A 151 26.57 -12.48 12.84
N ASP A 152 27.02 -11.99 13.99
CA ASP A 152 27.46 -10.60 14.19
C ASP A 152 28.98 -10.44 14.28
N ALA A 153 29.74 -11.55 14.15
CA ALA A 153 31.20 -11.55 14.14
C ALA A 153 31.79 -11.31 12.73
N LEU A 154 33.03 -10.77 12.68
CA LEU A 154 33.75 -10.59 11.42
C LEU A 154 33.95 -11.92 10.69
N LEU A 155 33.66 -11.94 9.38
CA LEU A 155 33.90 -13.10 8.54
C LEU A 155 35.41 -13.26 8.27
N PRO A 156 35.92 -14.50 8.13
CA PRO A 156 37.30 -14.73 7.71
C PRO A 156 37.63 -14.02 6.39
N GLN A 157 38.86 -13.54 6.26
CA GLN A 157 39.28 -12.75 5.09
C GLN A 157 39.06 -13.52 3.78
N GLY A 158 38.29 -12.92 2.87
CA GLY A 158 37.97 -13.50 1.55
C GLY A 158 36.83 -14.52 1.57
N GLN A 159 36.28 -14.88 2.75
CA GLN A 159 35.10 -15.72 2.84
C GLN A 159 33.85 -14.95 2.41
N GLN A 160 33.06 -15.57 1.52
CA GLN A 160 31.84 -14.95 0.97
C GLN A 160 30.55 -15.73 1.31
N TRP A 161 30.52 -16.30 2.51
CA TRP A 161 29.39 -17.06 3.04
C TRP A 161 29.45 -17.04 4.57
N THR A 162 28.29 -17.13 5.22
CA THR A 162 28.12 -17.07 6.68
C THR A 162 28.10 -18.46 7.31
N ARG A 163 27.34 -19.39 6.72
CA ARG A 163 27.19 -20.77 7.21
C ARG A 163 27.28 -21.81 6.09
N GLU A 164 27.58 -23.05 6.49
CA GLU A 164 27.45 -24.25 5.65
C GLU A 164 26.31 -25.13 6.20
N LEU A 165 25.41 -25.55 5.32
CA LEU A 165 24.31 -26.47 5.63
C LEU A 165 24.57 -27.82 4.98
N ALA A 166 24.30 -28.91 5.69
CA ALA A 166 24.42 -30.25 5.11
C ALA A 166 23.32 -30.46 4.06
N LEU A 167 23.71 -31.02 2.91
CA LEU A 167 22.83 -31.39 1.80
C LEU A 167 22.83 -32.90 1.65
N GLU A 168 21.68 -33.50 1.92
CA GLU A 168 21.42 -34.91 1.69
C GLU A 168 20.71 -35.08 0.35
N VAL A 169 21.20 -36.02 -0.48
CA VAL A 169 20.59 -36.35 -1.76
C VAL A 169 20.23 -37.83 -1.76
N ALA A 170 18.93 -38.12 -1.73
CA ALA A 170 18.39 -39.48 -1.68
C ALA A 170 17.26 -39.62 -2.72
N ASP A 171 17.36 -40.63 -3.60
CA ASP A 171 16.37 -40.90 -4.66
C ASP A 171 15.98 -39.67 -5.49
N GLY A 172 16.96 -38.79 -5.75
CA GLY A 172 16.76 -37.54 -6.51
C GLY A 172 16.08 -36.41 -5.73
N HIS A 173 15.86 -36.55 -4.43
CA HIS A 173 15.35 -35.52 -3.54
C HIS A 173 16.50 -34.85 -2.79
N TYR A 174 16.44 -33.53 -2.67
CA TYR A 174 17.47 -32.70 -2.07
C TYR A 174 16.96 -32.17 -0.73
N THR A 175 17.61 -32.55 0.37
CA THR A 175 17.20 -32.14 1.72
C THR A 175 18.32 -31.38 2.40
N LEU A 176 18.05 -30.14 2.81
CA LEU A 176 18.94 -29.33 3.62
C LEU A 176 18.67 -29.55 5.11
N ARG A 177 19.74 -29.66 5.89
CA ARG A 177 19.69 -29.69 7.35
C ARG A 177 20.34 -28.43 7.91
N ASP A 178 19.62 -27.74 8.77
CA ASP A 178 20.11 -26.52 9.42
C ASP A 178 21.21 -26.84 10.46
N THR A 179 21.95 -25.82 10.88
CA THR A 179 22.94 -25.92 11.96
C THR A 179 22.29 -25.89 13.35
N PHE A 180 21.04 -25.43 13.44
CA PHE A 180 20.22 -25.45 14.64
C PHE A 180 19.33 -26.70 14.65
N ASP A 181 19.01 -27.22 15.83
CA ASP A 181 18.21 -28.43 16.02
C ASP A 181 16.71 -28.15 16.23
N ASP A 182 16.32 -26.89 16.38
CA ASP A 182 14.96 -26.45 16.68
C ASP A 182 14.30 -25.60 15.58
N THR A 183 14.94 -25.49 14.40
CA THR A 183 14.45 -24.70 13.27
C THR A 183 13.79 -25.56 12.19
N THR A 184 12.98 -24.93 11.33
CA THR A 184 12.32 -25.60 10.19
C THR A 184 12.61 -24.84 8.90
N ILE A 185 13.36 -25.46 7.99
CA ILE A 185 13.55 -24.96 6.62
C ILE A 185 12.28 -25.26 5.82
N LEU A 186 11.62 -24.22 5.30
CA LEU A 186 10.48 -24.37 4.39
C LEU A 186 10.97 -24.90 3.03
N GLY A 187 12.04 -24.29 2.51
CA GLY A 187 12.63 -24.65 1.23
C GLY A 187 13.29 -23.46 0.54
N TRP A 188 13.48 -23.58 -0.78
CA TRP A 188 14.12 -22.53 -1.59
C TRP A 188 13.22 -22.01 -2.71
N MET A 189 13.54 -20.82 -3.20
CA MET A 189 12.80 -20.17 -4.28
C MET A 189 13.73 -19.78 -5.44
N ILE A 190 13.25 -20.01 -6.66
CA ILE A 190 13.99 -19.78 -7.90
C ILE A 190 13.13 -18.95 -8.85
N GLN A 191 13.71 -17.90 -9.43
CA GLN A 191 13.09 -17.16 -10.52
C GLN A 191 13.14 -18.03 -11.79
N THR A 192 11.99 -18.56 -12.21
CA THR A 192 11.87 -19.44 -13.38
C THR A 192 10.40 -19.59 -13.81
N ASP A 193 10.18 -19.81 -15.11
CA ASP A 193 8.87 -20.21 -15.65
C ASP A 193 8.58 -21.71 -15.46
N ASP A 194 9.61 -22.51 -15.17
CA ASP A 194 9.49 -23.97 -15.00
C ASP A 194 8.86 -24.32 -13.64
N THR A 195 7.56 -24.63 -13.66
CA THR A 195 6.77 -25.04 -12.49
C THR A 195 6.98 -26.49 -12.07
N THR A 196 7.83 -27.26 -12.77
CA THR A 196 8.02 -28.68 -12.45
C THR A 196 8.60 -28.82 -11.03
N HIS A 197 7.85 -29.52 -10.18
CA HIS A 197 8.11 -29.75 -8.75
C HIS A 197 7.92 -28.52 -7.82
N SER A 198 7.38 -27.40 -8.33
CA SER A 198 7.08 -26.24 -7.49
C SER A 198 5.81 -26.46 -6.65
N LEU A 199 5.71 -25.69 -5.58
CA LEU A 199 4.53 -25.65 -4.74
C LEU A 199 3.50 -24.68 -5.35
N PRO A 200 2.19 -25.01 -5.28
CA PRO A 200 1.14 -24.05 -5.60
C PRO A 200 1.23 -22.84 -4.67
N GLN A 201 0.67 -21.70 -5.10
CA GLN A 201 0.52 -20.55 -4.21
C GLN A 201 -0.40 -20.94 -3.03
N PRO A 202 0.00 -20.66 -1.78
CA PRO A 202 -0.86 -20.99 -0.64
C PRO A 202 -2.12 -20.12 -0.68
N GLY A 203 -3.26 -20.75 -0.39
CA GLY A 203 -4.52 -20.07 -0.10
C GLY A 203 -4.76 -20.03 1.41
N ILE A 204 -5.44 -18.99 1.87
CA ILE A 204 -5.94 -18.89 3.24
C ILE A 204 -7.29 -19.64 3.35
N PRO A 205 -7.57 -20.40 4.42
CA PRO A 205 -8.89 -20.98 4.62
C PRO A 205 -9.95 -19.88 4.71
N GLY A 206 -11.09 -20.06 4.04
CA GLY A 206 -12.16 -19.05 4.03
C GLY A 206 -12.66 -18.69 5.44
N GLU A 207 -12.68 -19.65 6.37
CA GLU A 207 -13.06 -19.42 7.76
C GLU A 207 -12.14 -18.45 8.53
N GLU A 208 -10.93 -18.21 8.05
CA GLU A 208 -10.03 -17.18 8.60
C GLU A 208 -10.43 -15.77 8.14
N LEU A 209 -11.08 -15.65 6.99
CA LEU A 209 -11.43 -14.36 6.37
C LEU A 209 -12.80 -13.82 6.81
N VAL A 210 -13.54 -14.56 7.63
CA VAL A 210 -14.88 -14.15 8.07
C VAL A 210 -14.79 -12.94 8.99
N ILE A 211 -15.62 -11.94 8.71
CA ILE A 211 -15.80 -10.77 9.57
C ILE A 211 -16.87 -11.10 10.61
N HIS A 212 -16.56 -10.92 11.89
CA HIS A 212 -17.48 -11.19 12.99
C HIS A 212 -18.00 -9.90 13.60
N GLY A 213 -19.30 -9.84 13.91
CA GLY A 213 -19.87 -8.75 14.70
C GLY A 213 -19.73 -9.03 16.20
N ALA A 214 -19.29 -8.05 16.96
CA ALA A 214 -19.15 -8.10 18.41
C ALA A 214 -19.71 -6.83 19.06
N ARG A 215 -19.93 -6.87 20.37
CA ARG A 215 -20.53 -5.75 21.09
C ARG A 215 -19.83 -5.48 22.41
N LEU A 216 -19.61 -4.21 22.70
CA LEU A 216 -19.13 -3.75 23.99
C LEU A 216 -20.26 -3.79 25.03
N GLU A 217 -19.91 -4.02 26.30
CA GLU A 217 -20.84 -3.77 27.39
C GLU A 217 -21.14 -2.27 27.50
N ASN A 218 -22.42 -1.92 27.60
CA ASN A 218 -22.83 -0.53 27.69
C ASN A 218 -22.82 -0.03 29.15
N HIS A 219 -21.79 0.76 29.45
CA HIS A 219 -21.59 1.51 30.70
C HIS A 219 -21.66 3.04 30.48
N GLY A 220 -22.25 3.49 29.37
CA GLY A 220 -22.34 4.91 28.99
C GLY A 220 -21.01 5.54 28.53
N GLN A 221 -20.04 4.74 28.09
CA GLN A 221 -18.71 5.19 27.63
C GLN A 221 -18.77 6.22 26.50
N PHE A 222 -19.81 6.17 25.66
CA PHE A 222 -19.97 7.02 24.47
C PHE A 222 -21.17 7.98 24.54
N ASP A 223 -21.87 8.07 25.68
CA ASP A 223 -23.07 8.91 25.84
C ASP A 223 -22.78 10.42 25.86
N GLY A 224 -21.51 10.80 26.03
CA GLY A 224 -21.08 12.19 26.16
C GLY A 224 -19.93 12.55 25.23
N LYS A 225 -19.13 13.53 25.66
CA LYS A 225 -17.96 14.01 24.92
C LYS A 225 -16.78 13.05 25.07
N TRP A 226 -16.75 12.01 24.26
CA TRP A 226 -15.69 11.00 24.32
C TRP A 226 -14.49 11.31 23.41
N LEU A 227 -14.64 12.24 22.46
CA LEU A 227 -13.52 12.83 21.72
C LEU A 227 -13.01 14.09 22.43
N ASN A 228 -11.71 14.32 22.35
CA ASN A 228 -11.03 15.43 22.99
C ASN A 228 -11.16 16.73 22.15
N GLU A 229 -12.15 17.54 22.46
CA GLU A 229 -12.37 18.86 21.85
C GLU A 229 -11.22 19.88 22.05
N GLN A 230 -10.24 19.61 22.93
CA GLN A 230 -9.04 20.46 23.03
C GLN A 230 -7.98 20.13 21.98
N ASP A 231 -8.06 18.96 21.35
CA ASP A 231 -7.28 18.65 20.15
C ASP A 231 -7.98 19.29 18.94
N PRO A 232 -7.37 20.28 18.24
CA PRO A 232 -8.00 20.95 17.09
C PRO A 232 -8.48 19.98 16.01
N LEU A 233 -7.77 18.87 15.81
CA LEU A 233 -8.12 17.87 14.80
C LEU A 233 -9.38 17.08 15.19
N GLN A 234 -9.50 16.69 16.46
CA GLN A 234 -10.69 16.01 16.95
C GLN A 234 -11.88 16.97 17.02
N MET A 235 -11.64 18.26 17.34
CA MET A 235 -12.67 19.29 17.25
C MET A 235 -13.17 19.48 15.81
N ALA A 236 -12.27 19.53 14.82
CA ALA A 236 -12.65 19.63 13.41
C ALA A 236 -13.52 18.43 12.97
N TYR A 237 -13.18 17.22 13.41
CA TYR A 237 -14.01 16.03 13.20
C TYR A 237 -15.40 16.17 13.84
N VAL A 238 -15.47 16.55 15.13
CA VAL A 238 -16.75 16.74 15.84
C VAL A 238 -17.64 17.78 15.13
N GLN A 239 -17.05 18.86 14.60
CA GLN A 239 -17.79 19.89 13.87
C GLN A 239 -18.35 19.37 12.53
N ALA A 240 -17.56 18.60 11.78
CA ALA A 240 -17.96 18.06 10.48
C ALA A 240 -19.04 16.98 10.62
N ASN A 241 -18.92 16.10 11.61
CA ASN A 241 -19.82 14.96 11.81
C ASN A 241 -21.02 15.27 12.73
N GLY A 242 -21.18 16.54 13.14
CA GLY A 242 -22.33 16.98 13.94
C GLY A 242 -22.34 16.49 15.39
N GLY A 243 -21.19 16.05 15.92
CA GLY A 243 -21.07 15.55 17.29
C GLY A 243 -19.96 14.51 17.47
N HIS A 244 -19.97 13.84 18.62
CA HIS A 244 -19.05 12.75 18.95
C HIS A 244 -19.55 11.42 18.38
N ILE A 245 -19.65 11.33 17.05
CA ILE A 245 -20.29 10.23 16.33
C ILE A 245 -19.28 9.56 15.39
N ILE A 246 -19.27 8.23 15.36
CA ILE A 246 -18.49 7.42 14.42
C ILE A 246 -19.39 6.59 13.50
N ASN A 247 -20.47 6.06 14.06
CA ASN A 247 -21.49 5.26 13.41
C ASN A 247 -22.79 5.38 14.23
N GLN A 248 -23.84 4.70 13.78
CA GLN A 248 -25.14 4.69 14.47
C GLN A 248 -25.12 4.06 15.87
N ASP A 249 -24.22 3.11 16.13
CA ASP A 249 -24.13 2.36 17.38
C ASP A 249 -22.67 2.13 17.78
N PRO A 250 -22.08 3.03 18.59
CA PRO A 250 -20.67 2.97 18.94
C PRO A 250 -20.32 1.78 19.86
N TYR A 251 -21.31 1.00 20.30
CA TYR A 251 -21.08 -0.24 21.05
C TYR A 251 -20.94 -1.46 20.14
N GLN A 252 -21.39 -1.37 18.89
CA GLN A 252 -21.17 -2.39 17.88
C GLN A 252 -19.78 -2.22 17.27
N TYR A 253 -19.03 -3.31 17.20
CA TYR A 253 -17.75 -3.37 16.50
C TYR A 253 -17.63 -4.69 15.74
N PHE A 254 -16.55 -4.81 14.96
CA PHE A 254 -16.28 -5.99 14.17
C PHE A 254 -14.87 -6.49 14.46
N THR A 255 -14.68 -7.79 14.23
CA THR A 255 -13.38 -8.43 14.38
C THR A 255 -13.01 -9.21 13.13
N ILE A 256 -11.70 -9.24 12.88
CA ILE A 256 -11.04 -10.12 11.92
C ILE A 256 -9.85 -10.79 12.62
N THR A 257 -9.32 -11.86 12.03
CA THR A 257 -8.15 -12.53 12.59
C THR A 257 -6.84 -11.91 12.15
N GLU A 258 -5.78 -12.19 12.90
CA GLU A 258 -4.40 -11.86 12.52
C GLU A 258 -4.04 -12.52 11.18
N SER A 259 -4.53 -13.73 10.92
CA SER A 259 -4.42 -14.38 9.61
C SER A 259 -5.12 -13.60 8.48
N ALA A 260 -6.32 -13.05 8.71
CA ALA A 260 -7.00 -12.20 7.73
C ALA A 260 -6.25 -10.89 7.49
N GLU A 261 -5.73 -10.24 8.54
CA GLU A 261 -4.91 -9.04 8.38
C GLU A 261 -3.63 -9.32 7.60
N GLN A 262 -2.97 -10.45 7.84
CA GLN A 262 -1.80 -10.87 7.06
C GLN A 262 -2.14 -11.05 5.57
N GLU A 263 -3.31 -11.61 5.25
CA GLU A 263 -3.77 -11.71 3.86
C GLU A 263 -4.09 -10.34 3.25
N LEU A 264 -4.67 -9.40 4.02
CA LEU A 264 -4.91 -8.02 3.59
C LEU A 264 -3.60 -7.28 3.30
N ASN A 265 -2.60 -7.41 4.17
CA ASN A 265 -1.27 -6.85 3.97
C ASN A 265 -0.64 -7.40 2.68
N LYS A 266 -0.63 -8.74 2.53
CA LYS A 266 -0.12 -9.42 1.34
C LYS A 266 -0.82 -8.93 0.07
N ALA A 267 -2.15 -8.90 0.07
CA ALA A 267 -2.94 -8.49 -1.08
C ALA A 267 -2.70 -7.04 -1.44
N THR A 268 -2.59 -6.15 -0.45
CA THR A 268 -2.34 -4.72 -0.64
C THR A 268 -1.01 -4.48 -1.33
N ASN A 269 0.07 -5.11 -0.84
CA ASN A 269 1.41 -4.95 -1.42
C ASN A 269 1.50 -5.57 -2.83
N GLU A 270 0.92 -6.75 -3.01
CA GLU A 270 0.88 -7.46 -4.30
C GLU A 270 0.10 -6.66 -5.35
N LEU A 271 -1.11 -6.20 -5.01
CA LEU A 271 -1.93 -5.39 -5.89
C LEU A 271 -1.27 -4.06 -6.20
N HIS A 272 -0.66 -3.37 -5.24
CA HIS A 272 0.02 -2.10 -5.52
C HIS A 272 1.04 -2.26 -6.65
N LEU A 273 1.89 -3.29 -6.59
CA LEU A 273 2.85 -3.58 -7.66
C LEU A 273 2.18 -3.96 -8.99
N MET A 274 1.08 -4.71 -8.97
CA MET A 274 0.30 -5.02 -10.18
C MET A 274 -0.29 -3.75 -10.82
N TYR A 275 -0.83 -2.83 -10.02
CA TYR A 275 -1.35 -1.53 -10.48
C TYR A 275 -0.25 -0.66 -11.08
N LEU A 276 0.94 -0.65 -10.47
CA LEU A 276 2.10 0.06 -11.02
C LEU A 276 2.61 -0.56 -12.32
N HIS A 277 2.65 -1.89 -12.40
CA HIS A 277 2.98 -2.60 -13.64
C HIS A 277 1.99 -2.27 -14.76
N ALA A 278 0.68 -2.32 -14.47
CA ALA A 278 -0.35 -1.93 -15.43
C ALA A 278 -0.22 -0.45 -15.83
N THR A 279 0.09 0.44 -14.89
CA THR A 279 0.33 1.86 -15.16
C THR A 279 1.49 2.07 -16.13
N ASP A 280 2.60 1.36 -15.94
CA ASP A 280 3.74 1.41 -16.85
C ASP A 280 3.37 0.93 -18.27
N LYS A 281 2.62 -0.18 -18.38
CA LYS A 281 2.12 -0.68 -19.68
C LYS A 281 1.20 0.32 -20.36
N VAL A 282 0.26 0.92 -19.63
CA VAL A 282 -0.65 1.96 -20.15
C VAL A 282 0.13 3.16 -20.67
N LEU A 283 1.12 3.65 -19.93
CA LEU A 283 1.88 4.84 -20.34
C LEU A 283 2.83 4.58 -21.50
N LYS A 284 3.18 3.32 -21.78
CA LYS A 284 3.98 2.87 -22.93
C LYS A 284 3.15 2.64 -24.21
N ASP A 285 1.82 2.52 -24.12
CA ASP A 285 0.93 2.27 -25.27
C ASP A 285 -0.20 3.31 -25.37
N ASP A 286 -0.17 4.13 -26.42
CA ASP A 286 -1.20 5.15 -26.70
C ASP A 286 -2.61 4.54 -26.86
N ASN A 287 -2.73 3.27 -27.30
CA ASN A 287 -4.02 2.61 -27.44
C ASN A 287 -4.65 2.32 -26.08
N LEU A 288 -3.84 1.89 -25.11
CA LEU A 288 -4.29 1.68 -23.74
C LEU A 288 -4.61 3.01 -23.07
N LEU A 289 -3.72 4.01 -23.17
CA LEU A 289 -3.93 5.33 -22.57
C LEU A 289 -5.18 6.03 -23.10
N ALA A 290 -5.54 5.81 -24.38
CA ALA A 290 -6.77 6.35 -24.95
C ALA A 290 -8.05 5.85 -24.26
N LEU A 291 -8.02 4.70 -23.58
CA LEU A 291 -9.19 4.13 -22.90
C LEU A 291 -9.59 4.89 -21.62
N PHE A 292 -8.69 5.74 -21.10
CA PHE A 292 -8.87 6.47 -19.85
C PHE A 292 -9.59 7.82 -20.02
N ASP A 293 -9.90 8.22 -21.26
CA ASP A 293 -10.53 9.50 -21.60
C ASP A 293 -9.84 10.74 -21.01
N ILE A 294 -8.51 10.67 -20.86
CA ILE A 294 -7.68 11.79 -20.43
C ILE A 294 -7.31 12.65 -21.67
N PRO A 295 -7.49 13.98 -21.64
CA PRO A 295 -7.11 14.87 -22.73
C PRO A 295 -5.68 14.63 -23.23
N LYS A 296 -5.53 14.43 -24.55
CA LYS A 296 -4.24 14.08 -25.19
C LYS A 296 -3.10 15.05 -24.88
N ILE A 297 -3.42 16.33 -24.62
CA ILE A 297 -2.44 17.35 -24.23
C ILE A 297 -1.71 17.01 -22.92
N LEU A 298 -2.30 16.17 -22.07
CA LEU A 298 -1.74 15.74 -20.79
C LEU A 298 -0.87 14.49 -20.90
N TRP A 299 -0.92 13.74 -22.00
CA TRP A 299 -0.18 12.47 -22.14
C TRP A 299 1.34 12.62 -21.97
N PRO A 300 2.00 13.65 -22.55
CA PRO A 300 3.42 13.87 -22.29
C PRO A 300 3.70 14.18 -20.81
N ARG A 301 2.79 14.88 -20.12
CA ARG A 301 2.94 15.20 -18.69
C ARG A 301 2.74 13.99 -17.80
N LEU A 302 1.81 13.10 -18.12
CA LEU A 302 1.63 11.82 -17.43
C LEU A 302 2.90 10.98 -17.50
N ARG A 303 3.48 10.82 -18.69
CA ARG A 303 4.73 10.09 -18.91
C ARG A 303 5.90 10.69 -18.13
N LEU A 304 6.04 12.02 -18.16
CA LEU A 304 7.06 12.72 -17.38
C LEU A 304 6.84 12.58 -15.86
N SER A 305 5.59 12.60 -15.41
CA SER A 305 5.24 12.39 -14.01
C SER A 305 5.61 10.98 -13.58
N TRP A 306 5.26 9.95 -14.35
CA TRP A 306 5.65 8.57 -14.09
C TRP A 306 7.16 8.40 -13.98
N GLN A 307 7.90 8.92 -14.95
CA GLN A 307 9.35 8.80 -14.99
C GLN A 307 10.05 9.52 -13.82
N ARG A 308 9.59 10.71 -13.43
CA ARG A 308 10.29 11.57 -12.46
C ARG A 308 9.79 11.43 -11.03
N ARG A 309 8.54 10.98 -10.84
CA ARG A 309 7.84 10.94 -9.55
C ARG A 309 7.43 9.51 -9.19
N ARG A 310 8.15 8.51 -9.70
CA ARG A 310 7.85 7.06 -9.59
C ARG A 310 7.67 6.58 -8.15
N HIS A 311 8.39 7.17 -7.20
CA HIS A 311 8.40 6.79 -5.78
C HIS A 311 7.80 7.87 -4.86
N ASP A 312 7.15 8.90 -5.44
CA ASP A 312 6.66 10.05 -4.68
C ASP A 312 5.17 9.95 -4.31
N MET A 313 4.55 8.79 -4.48
CA MET A 313 3.18 8.56 -3.99
C MET A 313 3.21 8.47 -2.46
N ILE A 314 2.41 9.28 -1.77
CA ILE A 314 2.36 9.28 -0.30
C ILE A 314 1.38 8.23 0.18
N THR A 315 0.13 8.27 -0.29
CA THR A 315 -0.90 7.34 0.19
C THR A 315 -2.01 7.07 -0.83
N GLY A 316 -2.73 5.97 -0.61
CA GLY A 316 -3.93 5.57 -1.36
C GLY A 316 -4.75 4.59 -0.53
N ARG A 317 -5.95 4.25 -1.01
CA ARG A 317 -6.87 3.30 -0.33
C ARG A 317 -7.45 2.28 -1.29
N MET A 318 -7.32 1.00 -0.98
CA MET A 318 -7.93 -0.09 -1.75
C MET A 318 -9.23 -0.53 -1.09
N ASP A 319 -10.24 -0.79 -1.90
CA ASP A 319 -11.57 -1.18 -1.45
C ASP A 319 -11.80 -2.67 -1.79
N PHE A 320 -12.12 -3.48 -0.79
CA PHE A 320 -12.20 -4.94 -0.89
C PHE A 320 -13.54 -5.53 -0.42
N CYS A 321 -13.92 -6.64 -1.03
CA CYS A 321 -14.80 -7.63 -0.43
C CYS A 321 -13.97 -8.73 0.24
N MET A 322 -14.28 -9.06 1.49
CA MET A 322 -13.62 -10.14 2.22
C MET A 322 -14.64 -10.95 3.02
N ASP A 323 -14.70 -12.26 2.78
CA ASP A 323 -15.43 -13.24 3.59
C ASP A 323 -14.95 -14.67 3.27
N GLU A 324 -15.72 -15.70 3.64
CA GLU A 324 -15.35 -17.10 3.41
C GLU A 324 -15.13 -17.48 1.94
N ARG A 325 -15.63 -16.68 0.99
CA ARG A 325 -15.44 -16.90 -0.45
C ARG A 325 -14.03 -16.47 -0.90
N GLY A 326 -13.36 -15.63 -0.12
CA GLY A 326 -12.04 -15.08 -0.41
C GLY A 326 -11.97 -13.57 -0.31
N LEU A 327 -10.92 -13.00 -0.90
CA LEU A 327 -10.63 -11.58 -0.93
C LEU A 327 -10.63 -11.07 -2.38
N LYS A 328 -11.40 -10.02 -2.67
CA LYS A 328 -11.51 -9.41 -4.02
C LYS A 328 -11.40 -7.90 -3.94
N VAL A 329 -10.62 -7.29 -4.83
CA VAL A 329 -10.48 -5.82 -4.92
C VAL A 329 -11.49 -5.24 -5.91
N TYR A 330 -12.21 -4.19 -5.50
CA TYR A 330 -13.11 -3.44 -6.37
C TYR A 330 -12.40 -2.33 -7.12
N GLU A 331 -11.57 -1.56 -6.42
CA GLU A 331 -10.84 -0.42 -6.95
C GLU A 331 -9.65 -0.02 -6.05
N TYR A 332 -8.78 0.84 -6.59
CA TYR A 332 -7.68 1.45 -5.86
C TYR A 332 -7.76 2.98 -5.98
N ASN A 333 -8.16 3.64 -4.89
CA ASN A 333 -8.21 5.10 -4.78
C ASN A 333 -6.79 5.66 -4.56
N ALA A 334 -6.02 5.78 -5.65
CA ALA A 334 -4.62 6.20 -5.61
C ALA A 334 -4.38 7.72 -5.73
N ASP A 335 -5.42 8.49 -6.12
CA ASP A 335 -5.31 9.95 -6.37
C ASP A 335 -5.65 10.78 -5.12
N SER A 336 -6.86 10.60 -4.59
CA SER A 336 -7.39 11.36 -3.46
C SER A 336 -8.24 10.44 -2.58
N ALA A 337 -7.58 9.72 -1.66
CA ALA A 337 -8.23 8.88 -0.69
C ALA A 337 -8.43 9.63 0.64
N SER A 338 -9.56 9.37 1.29
CA SER A 338 -9.90 9.83 2.64
C SER A 338 -10.02 8.63 3.61
N CYS A 339 -10.64 8.81 4.77
CA CYS A 339 -10.79 7.84 5.86
C CYS A 339 -9.54 7.64 6.74
N HIS A 340 -8.45 8.37 6.50
CA HIS A 340 -7.22 8.26 7.31
C HIS A 340 -7.42 8.74 8.74
N THR A 341 -8.14 9.84 8.94
CA THR A 341 -8.39 10.40 10.28
C THR A 341 -9.25 9.45 11.10
N GLU A 342 -10.27 8.88 10.48
CA GLU A 342 -11.18 7.93 11.10
C GLU A 342 -10.43 6.67 11.53
N CYS A 343 -9.64 6.09 10.62
CA CYS A 343 -8.86 4.88 10.87
C CYS A 343 -7.73 5.08 11.90
N GLY A 344 -6.92 6.12 11.72
CA GLY A 344 -5.67 6.32 12.46
C GLY A 344 -5.78 7.21 13.70
N LEU A 345 -6.94 7.82 13.96
CA LEU A 345 -7.15 8.64 15.15
C LEU A 345 -8.47 8.35 15.85
N ILE A 346 -9.60 8.46 15.14
CA ILE A 346 -10.92 8.39 15.79
C ILE A 346 -11.20 6.99 16.34
N LEU A 347 -10.89 5.94 15.58
CA LEU A 347 -10.99 4.56 16.06
C LEU A 347 -10.03 4.25 17.21
N GLU A 348 -8.88 4.91 17.26
CA GLU A 348 -7.96 4.79 18.40
C GLU A 348 -8.52 5.46 19.66
N GLN A 349 -9.16 6.63 19.53
CA GLN A 349 -9.88 7.24 20.65
C GLN A 349 -11.07 6.38 21.09
N TRP A 350 -11.77 5.73 20.16
CA TRP A 350 -12.87 4.80 20.47
C TRP A 350 -12.35 3.60 21.27
N LEU A 351 -11.23 3.00 20.83
CA LEU A 351 -10.59 1.86 21.47
C LEU A 351 -10.18 2.23 22.90
N GLN A 352 -9.43 3.32 23.07
CA GLN A 352 -8.99 3.81 24.39
C GLN A 352 -10.15 4.11 25.34
N LYS A 353 -11.29 4.54 24.80
CA LYS A 353 -12.46 4.89 25.60
C LYS A 353 -13.27 3.69 26.07
N GLY A 354 -13.47 2.69 25.20
CA GLY A 354 -14.49 1.67 25.40
C GLY A 354 -14.02 0.22 25.32
N TYR A 355 -12.89 -0.08 24.68
CA TYR A 355 -12.44 -1.45 24.44
C TYR A 355 -11.47 -1.91 25.54
N SER A 356 -11.76 -3.06 26.14
CA SER A 356 -10.97 -3.67 27.24
C SER A 356 -10.43 -5.07 26.90
N GLY A 357 -10.56 -5.49 25.64
CA GLY A 357 -10.08 -6.78 25.16
C GLY A 357 -8.58 -6.79 24.83
N GLN A 358 -8.12 -7.87 24.19
CA GLN A 358 -6.70 -8.07 23.85
C GLN A 358 -6.35 -7.78 22.38
N GLY A 359 -7.33 -7.41 21.56
CA GLY A 359 -7.09 -7.01 20.18
C GLY A 359 -6.61 -5.57 20.03
N TYR A 360 -6.31 -5.19 18.80
CA TYR A 360 -5.80 -3.85 18.44
C TYR A 360 -6.52 -3.26 17.22
N ASN A 361 -6.42 -1.94 17.06
CA ASN A 361 -6.85 -1.24 15.86
C ASN A 361 -5.78 -1.41 14.77
N PRO A 362 -6.07 -2.03 13.62
CA PRO A 362 -5.08 -2.22 12.55
C PRO A 362 -4.62 -0.92 11.89
N GLY A 363 -5.24 0.22 12.20
CA GLY A 363 -4.83 1.55 11.74
C GLY A 363 -3.97 2.36 12.73
N GLU A 364 -3.59 1.81 13.88
CA GLU A 364 -2.97 2.58 14.97
C GLU A 364 -1.66 3.29 14.57
N GLU A 365 -0.89 2.72 13.64
CA GLU A 365 0.39 3.27 13.17
C GLU A 365 0.26 4.17 11.92
N LEU A 366 -0.95 4.41 11.40
CA LEU A 366 -1.15 5.09 10.11
C LEU A 366 -0.53 6.51 10.07
N LEU A 367 -0.61 7.26 11.18
CA LEU A 367 0.01 8.59 11.27
C LEU A 367 1.55 8.52 11.25
N GLY A 368 2.12 7.51 11.89
CA GLY A 368 3.56 7.23 11.91
C GLY A 368 4.07 6.85 10.53
N GLU A 369 3.34 5.99 9.82
CA GLU A 369 3.68 5.59 8.45
C GLU A 369 3.61 6.77 7.48
N LEU A 370 2.58 7.62 7.55
CA LEU A 370 2.48 8.84 6.73
C LEU A 370 3.63 9.80 7.00
N THR A 371 3.98 9.98 8.27
CA THR A 371 5.15 10.77 8.69
C THR A 371 6.43 10.21 8.08
N GLY A 372 6.59 8.88 8.10
CA GLY A 372 7.69 8.17 7.44
C GLY A 372 7.74 8.43 5.94
N ALA A 373 6.60 8.36 5.24
CA ALA A 373 6.52 8.63 3.80
C ALA A 373 6.95 10.07 3.47
N TRP A 374 6.48 11.06 4.24
CA TRP A 374 6.90 12.45 4.05
C TRP A 374 8.39 12.67 4.27
N LYS A 375 8.99 12.08 5.32
CA LYS A 375 10.44 12.17 5.60
C LYS A 375 11.31 11.65 4.45
N HIS A 376 10.84 10.64 3.72
CA HIS A 376 11.57 10.06 2.59
C HIS A 376 11.13 10.63 1.23
N SER A 377 10.12 11.50 1.21
CA SER A 377 9.68 12.17 0.00
C SER A 377 10.66 13.27 -0.42
N LEU A 378 10.57 13.67 -1.68
CA LEU A 378 11.30 14.84 -2.21
C LEU A 378 10.49 16.15 -2.07
N ALA A 379 9.52 16.20 -1.15
CA ALA A 379 8.74 17.40 -0.89
C ALA A 379 9.65 18.59 -0.51
N ARG A 380 9.24 19.80 -0.91
CA ARG A 380 9.99 21.02 -0.57
C ARG A 380 9.71 21.42 0.89
N PRO A 381 10.59 22.21 1.53
CA PRO A 381 10.51 22.49 2.97
C PRO A 381 9.18 23.08 3.47
N PHE A 382 8.43 23.75 2.58
CA PHE A 382 7.11 24.31 2.90
C PHE A 382 6.06 23.73 1.96
N VAL A 383 5.00 23.15 2.52
CA VAL A 383 3.93 22.48 1.78
C VAL A 383 2.61 23.23 1.97
N HIS A 384 2.05 23.75 0.87
CA HIS A 384 0.68 24.25 0.87
C HIS A 384 -0.29 23.06 0.81
N ILE A 385 -1.23 23.00 1.74
CA ILE A 385 -2.28 21.98 1.79
C ILE A 385 -3.52 22.57 1.17
N MET A 386 -3.90 22.12 -0.03
CA MET A 386 -5.06 22.63 -0.74
C MET A 386 -6.28 21.74 -0.51
N GLN A 387 -7.33 22.31 0.06
CA GLN A 387 -8.61 21.64 0.26
C GLN A 387 -9.78 22.41 -0.35
N ASP A 388 -10.92 21.74 -0.53
CA ASP A 388 -12.18 22.40 -0.87
C ASP A 388 -12.82 23.04 0.38
N ALA A 389 -13.85 23.85 0.17
CA ALA A 389 -14.69 24.44 1.20
C ALA A 389 -15.73 23.43 1.73
N ASP A 390 -15.27 22.25 2.15
CA ASP A 390 -16.06 21.20 2.80
C ASP A 390 -15.55 21.00 4.24
N LEU A 391 -16.47 20.95 5.21
CA LEU A 391 -16.14 20.71 6.62
C LEU A 391 -15.50 19.34 6.82
N GLU A 392 -15.89 18.33 6.04
CA GLU A 392 -15.31 16.97 6.10
C GLU A 392 -13.82 16.99 5.72
N GLU A 393 -13.44 17.87 4.78
CA GLU A 393 -12.05 17.97 4.34
C GLU A 393 -11.16 18.68 5.37
N ASN A 394 -11.73 19.48 6.28
CA ASN A 394 -10.95 20.19 7.31
C ASN A 394 -10.15 19.23 8.19
N TYR A 395 -10.80 18.20 8.75
CA TYR A 395 -10.11 17.25 9.62
C TYR A 395 -9.18 16.33 8.82
N HIS A 396 -9.49 16.05 7.56
CA HIS A 396 -8.60 15.27 6.70
C HIS A 396 -7.31 16.05 6.39
N ALA A 397 -7.43 17.33 6.03
CA ALA A 397 -6.29 18.21 5.79
C ALA A 397 -5.45 18.43 7.04
N GLN A 398 -6.07 18.62 8.21
CA GLN A 398 -5.37 18.77 9.49
C GLN A 398 -4.65 17.48 9.92
N PHE A 399 -5.22 16.30 9.64
CA PHE A 399 -4.54 15.03 9.90
C PHE A 399 -3.28 14.89 9.05
N MET A 400 -3.35 15.23 7.75
CA MET A 400 -2.17 15.26 6.90
C MET A 400 -1.17 16.32 7.34
N GLN A 401 -1.64 17.51 7.75
CA GLN A 401 -0.80 18.57 8.29
C GLN A 401 -0.01 18.11 9.52
N ARG A 402 -0.64 17.33 10.41
CA ARG A 402 0.01 16.73 11.57
C ARG A 402 1.16 15.81 11.15
N SER A 403 0.94 14.96 10.14
CA SER A 403 2.01 14.08 9.62
C SER A 403 3.17 14.86 8.99
N LEU A 404 2.87 15.91 8.21
CA LEU A 404 3.88 16.82 7.63
C LEU A 404 4.71 17.51 8.71
N THR A 405 4.04 18.02 9.74
CA THR A 405 4.69 18.68 10.88
C THR A 405 5.61 17.72 11.63
N GLN A 406 5.16 16.48 11.90
CA GLN A 406 6.00 15.45 12.53
C GLN A 406 7.18 15.02 11.64
N ALA A 407 7.03 15.12 10.32
CA ALA A 407 8.09 14.89 9.36
C ALA A 407 9.07 16.07 9.23
N GLY A 408 8.79 17.22 9.87
CA GLY A 408 9.66 18.40 9.89
C GLY A 408 9.38 19.41 8.77
N PHE A 409 8.22 19.34 8.11
CA PHE A 409 7.81 20.30 7.10
C PHE A 409 6.98 21.44 7.71
N ASP A 410 7.23 22.67 7.25
CA ASP A 410 6.31 23.77 7.46
C ASP A 410 5.12 23.62 6.50
N SER A 411 3.93 24.07 6.90
CA SER A 411 2.76 23.98 6.03
C SER A 411 1.72 25.05 6.30
N LYS A 412 0.90 25.35 5.29
CA LYS A 412 -0.28 26.22 5.39
C LYS A 412 -1.45 25.58 4.66
N ILE A 413 -2.59 25.47 5.35
CA ILE A 413 -3.86 25.03 4.74
C ILE A 413 -4.47 26.21 3.97
N LEU A 414 -4.85 25.96 2.73
CA LEU A 414 -5.58 26.87 1.86
C LEU A 414 -7.00 26.33 1.68
N TYR A 415 -7.99 27.15 2.07
CA TYR A 415 -9.41 26.82 1.96
C TYR A 415 -9.95 27.38 0.65
N GLY A 416 -10.28 26.50 -0.30
CA GLY A 416 -10.63 26.93 -1.65
C GLY A 416 -9.45 27.59 -2.37
N LEU A 417 -9.73 28.58 -3.22
CA LEU A 417 -8.73 29.21 -4.10
C LEU A 417 -8.58 30.74 -3.89
N ASP A 418 -9.39 31.34 -3.03
CA ASP A 418 -9.51 32.80 -2.89
C ASP A 418 -8.24 33.47 -2.33
N GLU A 419 -7.43 32.74 -1.56
CA GLU A 419 -6.15 33.24 -1.03
C GLU A 419 -5.04 33.26 -2.09
N LEU A 420 -5.24 32.63 -3.25
CA LEU A 420 -4.22 32.51 -4.27
C LEU A 420 -4.27 33.69 -5.24
N SER A 421 -3.10 34.19 -5.60
CA SER A 421 -2.97 35.25 -6.60
C SER A 421 -1.67 35.13 -7.38
N TRP A 422 -1.49 36.02 -8.35
CA TRP A 422 -0.25 36.16 -9.09
C TRP A 422 0.46 37.46 -8.68
N ASP A 423 1.78 37.38 -8.53
CA ASP A 423 2.62 38.57 -8.44
C ASP A 423 2.74 39.30 -9.80
N ALA A 424 3.47 40.41 -9.82
CA ALA A 424 3.68 41.20 -11.04
C ALA A 424 4.39 40.44 -12.18
N ALA A 425 5.10 39.36 -11.87
CA ALA A 425 5.80 38.50 -12.83
C ALA A 425 4.99 37.26 -13.23
N GLY A 426 3.79 37.05 -12.68
CA GLY A 426 2.97 35.87 -12.92
C GLY A 426 3.34 34.65 -12.07
N GLN A 427 4.11 34.84 -10.99
CA GLN A 427 4.40 33.79 -10.02
C GLN A 427 3.20 33.57 -9.10
N LEU A 428 2.90 32.30 -8.82
CA LEU A 428 1.80 31.92 -7.94
C LEU A 428 2.20 32.14 -6.48
N ILE A 429 1.41 32.95 -5.77
CA ILE A 429 1.61 33.30 -4.36
C ILE A 429 0.33 33.05 -3.56
N ASP A 430 0.49 32.81 -2.26
CA ASP A 430 -0.61 32.77 -1.30
C ASP A 430 -0.95 34.16 -0.72
N GLY A 431 -1.91 34.21 0.20
CA GLY A 431 -2.38 35.45 0.82
C GLY A 431 -1.34 36.21 1.65
N ASP A 432 -0.23 35.56 2.03
CA ASP A 432 0.90 36.18 2.73
C ASP A 432 2.02 36.61 1.77
N GLY A 433 1.80 36.45 0.45
CA GLY A 433 2.79 36.73 -0.58
C GLY A 433 3.88 35.66 -0.71
N ARG A 434 3.71 34.48 -0.10
CA ARG A 434 4.67 33.38 -0.19
C ARG A 434 4.46 32.61 -1.48
N LEU A 435 5.55 32.25 -2.15
CA LEU A 435 5.50 31.42 -3.36
C LEU A 435 4.90 30.04 -3.08
N VAL A 436 3.88 29.67 -3.86
CA VAL A 436 3.28 28.33 -3.85
C VAL A 436 4.04 27.47 -4.83
N ASN A 437 4.75 26.47 -4.30
CA ASN A 437 5.71 25.70 -5.10
C ASN A 437 5.76 24.20 -4.72
N CYS A 438 5.11 23.80 -3.62
CA CYS A 438 4.90 22.41 -3.23
C CYS A 438 3.51 22.31 -2.60
N VAL A 439 2.71 21.37 -3.09
CA VAL A 439 1.29 21.24 -2.75
C VAL A 439 0.99 19.79 -2.39
N TRP A 440 0.28 19.58 -1.29
CA TRP A 440 -0.53 18.39 -1.08
C TRP A 440 -2.01 18.77 -1.26
N LYS A 441 -2.80 17.96 -1.96
CA LYS A 441 -4.19 18.29 -2.32
C LYS A 441 -5.17 17.23 -1.80
N THR A 442 -6.35 17.66 -1.39
CA THR A 442 -7.53 16.78 -1.22
C THR A 442 -8.31 16.64 -2.53
N TRP A 443 -8.23 17.65 -3.39
CA TRP A 443 -8.86 17.68 -4.71
C TRP A 443 -8.44 16.48 -5.57
N ALA A 444 -9.40 15.84 -6.22
CA ALA A 444 -9.13 14.87 -7.27
C ALA A 444 -8.51 15.56 -8.49
N TRP A 445 -7.53 14.91 -9.13
CA TRP A 445 -6.99 15.37 -10.41
C TRP A 445 -8.06 15.42 -11.50
N GLU A 446 -9.11 14.59 -11.43
CA GLU A 446 -10.20 14.63 -12.41
C GLU A 446 -10.87 16.00 -12.45
N THR A 447 -10.98 16.73 -11.33
CA THR A 447 -11.49 18.11 -11.30
C THR A 447 -10.63 19.05 -12.16
N VAL A 448 -9.30 18.88 -12.13
CA VAL A 448 -8.37 19.62 -12.99
C VAL A 448 -8.53 19.22 -14.45
N ILE A 449 -8.73 17.92 -14.69
CA ILE A 449 -8.89 17.38 -16.04
C ILE A 449 -10.19 17.90 -16.68
N GLU A 450 -11.28 18.06 -15.92
CA GLU A 450 -12.50 18.72 -16.42
C GLU A 450 -12.23 20.15 -16.89
N GLN A 451 -11.46 20.93 -16.14
CA GLN A 451 -11.09 22.29 -16.56
C GLN A 451 -10.26 22.32 -17.84
N VAL A 452 -9.60 21.21 -18.22
CA VAL A 452 -8.98 21.06 -19.54
C VAL A 452 -10.03 20.75 -20.61
N ARG A 453 -11.03 19.91 -20.29
CA ARG A 453 -12.10 19.51 -21.22
C ARG A 453 -13.07 20.65 -21.55
N GLU A 454 -13.25 21.61 -20.64
CA GLU A 454 -14.06 22.82 -20.86
C GLU A 454 -13.53 23.72 -21.98
N VAL A 455 -12.24 23.57 -22.33
CA VAL A 455 -11.58 24.42 -23.32
C VAL A 455 -11.38 23.67 -24.64
N SER A 456 -11.68 24.34 -25.76
CA SER A 456 -11.65 23.70 -27.07
C SER A 456 -10.25 23.17 -27.42
N ALA A 457 -10.16 21.90 -27.82
CA ALA A 457 -8.89 21.28 -28.23
C ALA A 457 -8.24 21.96 -29.46
N ALA A 458 -8.99 22.78 -30.21
CA ALA A 458 -8.48 23.54 -31.35
C ALA A 458 -7.70 24.81 -30.94
N GLU A 459 -7.72 25.19 -29.66
CA GLU A 459 -7.32 26.53 -29.21
C GLU A 459 -5.98 26.58 -28.46
N TYR A 460 -5.30 25.45 -28.19
CA TYR A 460 -4.08 25.46 -27.35
C TYR A 460 -2.93 24.56 -27.82
N ALA A 461 -1.72 25.12 -27.78
CA ALA A 461 -0.45 24.40 -27.96
C ALA A 461 0.12 23.81 -26.65
N ALA A 462 -0.46 24.16 -25.49
CA ALA A 462 -0.06 23.72 -24.16
C ALA A 462 -1.28 23.63 -23.23
N VAL A 463 -1.11 23.11 -22.01
CA VAL A 463 -2.17 23.09 -20.99
C VAL A 463 -2.65 24.53 -20.72
N PRO A 464 -3.97 24.81 -20.74
CA PRO A 464 -4.52 26.17 -20.72
C PRO A 464 -4.52 26.80 -19.31
N ILE A 465 -3.33 26.91 -18.71
CA ILE A 465 -3.12 27.58 -17.42
C ILE A 465 -3.02 29.10 -17.59
N ARG A 466 -3.51 29.85 -16.60
CA ARG A 466 -3.34 31.30 -16.46
C ARG A 466 -2.05 31.59 -15.68
N THR A 467 -1.32 32.62 -16.11
CA THR A 467 -0.11 33.12 -15.42
C THR A 467 -0.24 34.61 -15.06
N GLY A 468 -1.48 35.07 -14.86
CA GLY A 468 -1.84 36.46 -14.58
C GLY A 468 -3.14 36.89 -15.27
N ARG A 469 -3.99 37.64 -14.57
CA ARG A 469 -5.20 38.30 -15.10
C ARG A 469 -5.54 39.59 -14.34
N PRO A 470 -6.34 40.50 -14.94
CA PRO A 470 -6.83 41.71 -14.27
C PRO A 470 -7.77 41.44 -13.07
N ASP A 471 -8.47 40.31 -13.07
CA ASP A 471 -9.43 39.90 -12.04
C ASP A 471 -8.81 39.05 -10.91
N HIS A 472 -7.52 38.69 -11.03
CA HIS A 472 -6.75 37.88 -10.08
C HIS A 472 -7.35 36.49 -9.73
N GLU A 473 -8.33 35.99 -10.49
CA GLU A 473 -9.02 34.73 -10.19
C GLU A 473 -8.18 33.50 -10.61
N VAL A 474 -7.56 32.83 -9.63
CA VAL A 474 -6.79 31.59 -9.79
C VAL A 474 -7.73 30.37 -9.81
N ARG A 475 -7.60 29.49 -10.80
CA ARG A 475 -8.30 28.19 -10.85
C ARG A 475 -7.39 27.06 -10.38
N LEU A 476 -8.00 25.92 -10.04
CA LEU A 476 -7.26 24.72 -9.61
C LEU A 476 -6.22 24.25 -10.65
N ILE A 477 -6.56 24.24 -11.94
CA ILE A 477 -5.63 23.93 -13.04
C ILE A 477 -4.43 24.88 -13.09
N ASP A 478 -4.61 26.16 -12.73
CA ASP A 478 -3.56 27.18 -12.76
C ASP A 478 -2.51 26.95 -11.66
N VAL A 479 -2.84 26.14 -10.65
CA VAL A 479 -1.93 25.69 -9.59
C VAL A 479 -1.34 24.33 -9.92
N LEU A 480 -2.20 23.31 -10.07
CA LEU A 480 -1.77 21.91 -10.11
C LEU A 480 -1.06 21.54 -11.42
N MET A 481 -1.34 22.27 -12.51
CA MET A 481 -0.64 22.10 -13.79
C MET A 481 0.47 23.12 -14.01
N ARG A 482 0.86 23.88 -12.99
CA ARG A 482 1.97 24.83 -13.06
C ARG A 482 3.31 24.06 -12.99
N PRO A 483 4.20 24.13 -14.00
CA PRO A 483 5.37 23.25 -14.12
C PRO A 483 6.31 23.21 -12.91
N GLU A 484 6.47 24.34 -12.24
CA GLU A 484 7.36 24.50 -11.08
C GLU A 484 6.74 24.07 -9.75
N VAL A 485 5.44 23.78 -9.70
CA VAL A 485 4.73 23.33 -8.50
C VAL A 485 4.85 21.81 -8.40
N MET A 486 5.43 21.34 -7.30
CA MET A 486 5.49 19.92 -6.98
C MET A 486 4.19 19.51 -6.28
N VAL A 487 3.37 18.68 -6.92
CA VAL A 487 2.07 18.24 -6.38
C VAL A 487 2.16 16.81 -5.84
N PHE A 488 1.45 16.57 -4.73
CA PHE A 488 1.17 15.28 -4.11
C PHE A 488 -0.35 15.11 -3.93
N GLU A 489 -0.96 14.01 -4.39
CA GLU A 489 -0.35 12.89 -5.13
C GLU A 489 0.15 13.27 -6.54
N PRO A 490 1.21 12.62 -7.07
CA PRO A 490 1.71 12.90 -8.41
C PRO A 490 0.67 12.70 -9.52
N LEU A 491 0.78 13.43 -10.63
CA LEU A 491 -0.18 13.34 -11.74
C LEU A 491 -0.34 11.91 -12.31
N TRP A 492 0.67 11.05 -12.25
CA TRP A 492 0.54 9.67 -12.75
C TRP A 492 -0.47 8.83 -11.96
N THR A 493 -0.81 9.18 -10.71
CA THR A 493 -1.74 8.40 -9.88
C THR A 493 -3.18 8.40 -10.40
N VAL A 494 -3.52 9.28 -11.34
CA VAL A 494 -4.80 9.24 -12.07
C VAL A 494 -4.98 7.96 -12.89
N ILE A 495 -3.88 7.31 -13.29
CA ILE A 495 -3.94 6.07 -14.06
C ILE A 495 -4.41 4.91 -13.15
N PRO A 496 -3.74 4.56 -12.04
CA PRO A 496 -4.23 3.52 -11.15
C PRO A 496 -5.53 3.90 -10.42
N GLY A 497 -5.82 5.20 -10.25
CA GLY A 497 -7.08 5.68 -9.68
C GLY A 497 -8.28 5.62 -10.62
N ASN A 498 -8.07 5.47 -11.92
CA ASN A 498 -9.14 5.40 -12.91
C ASN A 498 -9.50 3.94 -13.21
N LYS A 499 -10.79 3.61 -13.13
CA LYS A 499 -11.29 2.23 -13.23
C LYS A 499 -11.10 1.62 -14.64
N ALA A 500 -10.75 2.41 -15.65
CA ALA A 500 -10.29 1.90 -16.96
C ALA A 500 -9.04 1.02 -16.85
N ILE A 501 -8.30 1.06 -15.73
CA ILE A 501 -7.18 0.16 -15.48
C ILE A 501 -7.61 -1.27 -15.11
N LEU A 502 -8.86 -1.49 -14.65
CA LEU A 502 -9.31 -2.81 -14.19
C LEU A 502 -9.34 -3.85 -15.33
N PRO A 503 -9.87 -3.56 -16.54
CA PRO A 503 -9.71 -4.46 -17.69
C PRO A 503 -8.25 -4.73 -18.08
N VAL A 504 -7.38 -3.72 -17.93
CA VAL A 504 -5.94 -3.88 -18.23
C VAL A 504 -5.29 -4.83 -17.21
N LEU A 505 -5.60 -4.67 -15.92
CA LEU A 505 -5.16 -5.58 -14.87
C LEU A 505 -5.62 -7.01 -15.11
N TRP A 506 -6.90 -7.19 -15.47
CA TRP A 506 -7.44 -8.51 -15.79
C TRP A 506 -6.75 -9.13 -17.01
N SER A 507 -6.47 -8.33 -18.04
CA SER A 507 -5.73 -8.79 -19.22
C SER A 507 -4.28 -9.18 -18.91
N LEU A 508 -3.62 -8.47 -18.00
CA LEU A 508 -2.22 -8.74 -17.62
C LEU A 508 -2.12 -9.92 -16.63
N PHE A 509 -3.11 -10.08 -15.76
CA PHE A 509 -3.16 -11.07 -14.69
C PHE A 509 -4.48 -11.85 -14.73
N PRO A 510 -4.75 -12.62 -15.80
CA PRO A 510 -6.02 -13.31 -15.98
C PRO A 510 -6.24 -14.33 -14.86
N ASN A 511 -7.45 -14.36 -14.30
CA ASN A 511 -7.84 -15.23 -13.19
C ASN A 511 -7.03 -15.04 -11.90
N HIS A 512 -6.39 -13.87 -11.72
CA HIS A 512 -5.68 -13.58 -10.48
C HIS A 512 -6.64 -13.64 -9.28
N ARG A 513 -6.17 -14.27 -8.19
CA ARG A 513 -7.00 -14.58 -7.02
C ARG A 513 -7.72 -13.38 -6.40
N TYR A 514 -7.12 -12.19 -6.44
CA TYR A 514 -7.71 -10.96 -5.90
C TYR A 514 -8.50 -10.14 -6.93
N LEU A 515 -8.36 -10.43 -8.22
CA LEU A 515 -9.04 -9.67 -9.27
C LEU A 515 -10.43 -10.24 -9.57
N LEU A 516 -11.27 -9.37 -10.08
CA LEU A 516 -12.57 -9.68 -10.67
C LEU A 516 -12.46 -9.46 -12.18
N ASP A 517 -13.12 -10.31 -12.96
CA ASP A 517 -13.22 -10.11 -14.41
C ASP A 517 -13.81 -8.71 -14.66
N THR A 518 -13.10 -7.89 -15.45
CA THR A 518 -13.55 -6.54 -15.78
C THR A 518 -13.32 -6.28 -17.25
N ASP A 519 -14.32 -5.69 -17.89
CA ASP A 519 -14.27 -5.37 -19.32
C ASP A 519 -14.96 -4.02 -19.60
N PHE A 520 -14.75 -3.47 -20.79
CA PHE A 520 -15.44 -2.26 -21.27
C PHE A 520 -16.81 -2.56 -21.89
N VAL A 521 -17.17 -3.85 -22.02
CA VAL A 521 -18.45 -4.34 -22.51
C VAL A 521 -18.93 -5.51 -21.64
N VAL A 522 -20.23 -5.80 -21.64
CA VAL A 522 -20.74 -7.02 -20.99
C VAL A 522 -20.39 -8.22 -21.86
N ASN A 523 -19.32 -8.94 -21.47
CA ASN A 523 -18.90 -10.17 -22.14
C ASN A 523 -19.73 -11.39 -21.69
N GLU A 524 -19.49 -12.56 -22.30
CA GLU A 524 -20.26 -13.78 -22.01
C GLU A 524 -20.16 -14.26 -20.56
N GLU A 525 -19.03 -14.02 -19.89
CA GLU A 525 -18.84 -14.46 -18.51
C GLU A 525 -19.55 -13.49 -17.54
N LEU A 526 -19.41 -12.18 -17.76
CA LEU A 526 -20.12 -11.16 -17.00
C LEU A 526 -21.65 -11.35 -17.08
N ALA A 527 -22.18 -11.70 -18.25
CA ALA A 527 -23.60 -12.00 -18.42
C ALA A 527 -24.06 -13.21 -17.58
N LYS A 528 -23.19 -14.18 -17.31
CA LYS A 528 -23.50 -15.36 -16.49
C LYS A 528 -23.33 -15.10 -14.99
N THR A 529 -22.41 -14.22 -14.60
CA THR A 529 -22.12 -13.95 -13.19
C THR A 529 -22.96 -12.80 -12.62
N GLY A 530 -23.50 -11.95 -13.49
CA GLY A 530 -23.90 -10.59 -13.13
C GLY A 530 -22.67 -9.68 -13.07
N TYR A 531 -22.91 -8.37 -13.03
CA TYR A 531 -21.86 -7.35 -13.05
C TYR A 531 -22.27 -6.06 -12.33
N ALA A 532 -21.26 -5.29 -11.92
CA ALA A 532 -21.38 -3.90 -11.51
C ALA A 532 -20.99 -2.99 -12.68
N ILE A 533 -21.85 -2.02 -13.00
CA ILE A 533 -21.57 -0.94 -13.95
C ILE A 533 -20.96 0.22 -13.16
N LYS A 534 -19.76 0.65 -13.54
CA LYS A 534 -19.04 1.72 -12.81
C LYS A 534 -18.44 2.74 -13.79
N PRO A 535 -18.64 4.05 -13.60
CA PRO A 535 -17.99 5.09 -14.39
C PRO A 535 -16.48 5.11 -14.15
N ILE A 536 -15.69 5.26 -15.21
CA ILE A 536 -14.22 5.12 -15.13
C ILE A 536 -13.54 6.13 -14.20
N SER A 537 -14.08 7.35 -14.10
CA SER A 537 -13.58 8.42 -13.23
C SER A 537 -14.54 8.78 -12.10
N GLY A 538 -15.53 7.93 -11.79
CA GLY A 538 -16.44 8.15 -10.67
C GLY A 538 -15.86 7.72 -9.32
N ARG A 539 -16.44 8.25 -8.25
CA ARG A 539 -16.03 8.05 -6.85
C ARG A 539 -17.23 8.03 -5.91
N CYS A 540 -17.01 7.67 -4.64
CA CYS A 540 -18.01 7.73 -3.57
C CYS A 540 -19.31 6.95 -3.86
N GLY A 541 -19.23 5.82 -4.56
CA GLY A 541 -20.40 5.00 -4.90
C GLY A 541 -21.41 5.68 -5.83
N SER A 542 -21.04 6.75 -6.53
CA SER A 542 -21.91 7.47 -7.45
C SER A 542 -22.07 6.74 -8.79
N ASN A 543 -23.30 6.71 -9.32
CA ASN A 543 -23.64 6.11 -10.62
C ASN A 543 -23.23 4.62 -10.74
N ILE A 544 -23.47 3.85 -9.68
CA ILE A 544 -23.21 2.40 -9.64
C ILE A 544 -24.52 1.67 -9.86
N ASP A 545 -24.52 0.76 -10.83
CA ASP A 545 -25.62 -0.18 -11.05
C ASP A 545 -25.13 -1.60 -10.77
N LEU A 546 -25.85 -2.36 -9.96
CA LEU A 546 -25.56 -3.77 -9.70
C LEU A 546 -26.60 -4.64 -10.41
N VAL A 547 -26.15 -5.50 -11.32
CA VAL A 547 -27.01 -6.38 -12.10
C VAL A 547 -26.69 -7.85 -11.78
N SER A 548 -27.69 -8.62 -11.41
CA SER A 548 -27.55 -10.04 -11.09
C SER A 548 -27.40 -10.90 -12.34
N HIS A 549 -27.02 -12.17 -12.16
CA HIS A 549 -27.01 -13.17 -13.24
C HIS A 549 -28.40 -13.50 -13.82
N HIS A 550 -29.47 -13.01 -13.20
CA HIS A 550 -30.84 -13.11 -13.71
C HIS A 550 -31.29 -11.85 -14.49
N ASP A 551 -30.35 -10.93 -14.79
CA ASP A 551 -30.63 -9.64 -15.43
C ASP A 551 -31.57 -8.75 -14.59
N GLU A 552 -31.47 -8.88 -13.26
CA GLU A 552 -32.22 -8.07 -12.30
C GLU A 552 -31.32 -7.01 -11.68
N VAL A 553 -31.77 -5.76 -11.67
CA VAL A 553 -31.07 -4.67 -10.97
C VAL A 553 -31.23 -4.85 -9.46
N LEU A 554 -30.12 -5.14 -8.77
CA LEU A 554 -30.05 -5.35 -7.33
C LEU A 554 -30.00 -4.03 -6.55
N ASP A 555 -29.29 -3.04 -7.10
CA ASP A 555 -29.11 -1.72 -6.52
C ASP A 555 -28.71 -0.71 -7.62
N GLN A 556 -29.02 0.56 -7.39
CA GLN A 556 -28.67 1.66 -8.28
C GLN A 556 -28.48 2.95 -7.50
N THR A 557 -27.39 3.66 -7.77
CA THR A 557 -27.11 4.96 -7.15
C THR A 557 -27.09 6.10 -8.17
N SER A 558 -27.52 7.29 -7.75
CA SER A 558 -27.40 8.52 -8.54
C SER A 558 -26.01 9.14 -8.44
N GLY A 559 -25.72 10.13 -9.28
CA GLY A 559 -24.47 10.90 -9.22
C GLY A 559 -24.21 11.72 -10.47
N GLN A 560 -23.09 12.44 -10.47
CA GLN A 560 -22.72 13.42 -11.51
C GLN A 560 -21.89 12.84 -12.68
N PHE A 561 -21.60 11.54 -12.68
CA PHE A 561 -20.69 10.89 -13.65
C PHE A 561 -21.42 10.18 -14.80
N VAL A 562 -22.66 10.58 -15.09
CA VAL A 562 -23.55 9.92 -16.07
C VAL A 562 -23.00 9.89 -17.51
N ASP A 563 -22.22 10.91 -17.90
CA ASP A 563 -21.69 11.05 -19.27
C ASP A 563 -20.30 10.42 -19.45
N ARG A 564 -19.83 9.65 -18.46
CA ARG A 564 -18.52 8.99 -18.50
C ARG A 564 -18.65 7.59 -19.08
N LYS A 565 -17.55 7.13 -19.69
CA LYS A 565 -17.41 5.72 -20.06
C LYS A 565 -17.55 4.83 -18.82
N ASN A 566 -18.12 3.65 -19.00
CA ASN A 566 -18.25 2.65 -17.95
C ASN A 566 -17.28 1.50 -18.15
N ILE A 567 -16.97 0.82 -17.05
CA ILE A 567 -16.51 -0.56 -17.06
C ILE A 567 -17.59 -1.46 -16.46
N TYR A 568 -17.49 -2.75 -16.74
CA TYR A 568 -18.36 -3.80 -16.24
C TYR A 568 -17.48 -4.78 -15.48
N GLN A 569 -17.64 -4.84 -14.17
CA GLN A 569 -16.86 -5.73 -13.30
C GLN A 569 -17.75 -6.86 -12.81
N GLN A 570 -17.23 -8.09 -12.77
CA GLN A 570 -17.91 -9.26 -12.25
C GLN A 570 -18.57 -8.98 -10.89
N LEU A 571 -19.85 -9.32 -10.77
CA LEU A 571 -20.58 -9.07 -9.54
C LEU A 571 -20.01 -9.90 -8.39
N TRP A 572 -19.69 -9.22 -7.32
CA TRP A 572 -19.24 -9.83 -6.07
C TRP A 572 -19.79 -9.00 -4.92
N CYS A 573 -20.98 -9.34 -4.43
CA CYS A 573 -21.65 -8.54 -3.39
C CYS A 573 -20.90 -8.60 -2.06
N LEU A 574 -20.90 -7.50 -1.30
CA LEU A 574 -20.36 -7.42 0.06
C LEU A 574 -21.06 -8.40 1.02
N PRO A 575 -20.37 -8.93 2.04
CA PRO A 575 -20.99 -9.73 3.08
C PRO A 575 -21.86 -8.86 3.98
N LYS A 576 -22.98 -9.41 4.46
CA LYS A 576 -23.86 -8.76 5.43
C LYS A 576 -23.60 -9.29 6.84
N VAL A 577 -23.05 -8.46 7.72
CA VAL A 577 -22.68 -8.83 9.09
C VAL A 577 -23.33 -7.85 10.07
N ALA A 578 -23.95 -8.37 11.13
CA ALA A 578 -24.65 -7.56 12.14
C ALA A 578 -25.65 -6.54 11.55
N GLY A 579 -26.28 -6.86 10.42
CA GLY A 579 -27.30 -6.04 9.78
C GLY A 579 -26.81 -5.07 8.70
N LYS A 580 -25.49 -4.88 8.54
CA LYS A 580 -24.89 -3.99 7.53
C LYS A 580 -24.04 -4.75 6.52
N TYR A 581 -23.92 -4.23 5.31
CA TYR A 581 -22.93 -4.68 4.34
C TYR A 581 -21.58 -4.08 4.67
N ILE A 582 -20.57 -4.93 4.81
CA ILE A 582 -19.25 -4.53 5.33
C ILE A 582 -18.21 -4.63 4.21
N GLN A 583 -17.63 -3.49 3.85
CA GLN A 583 -16.46 -3.39 2.98
C GLN A 583 -15.19 -3.25 3.82
N VAL A 584 -14.15 -3.97 3.44
CA VAL A 584 -12.81 -3.80 4.00
C VAL A 584 -12.04 -2.81 3.16
N CYS A 585 -11.40 -1.83 3.79
CA CYS A 585 -10.52 -0.89 3.13
C CYS A 585 -9.12 -1.05 3.69
N THR A 586 -8.08 -1.05 2.85
CA THR A 586 -6.68 -1.00 3.30
C THR A 586 -6.02 0.27 2.79
N PHE A 587 -5.08 0.80 3.58
CA PHE A 587 -4.28 1.95 3.21
C PHE A 587 -2.93 1.51 2.67
N THR A 588 -2.55 2.09 1.54
CA THR A 588 -1.17 2.08 1.07
C THR A 588 -0.50 3.36 1.54
N VAL A 589 0.68 3.29 2.15
CA VAL A 589 1.54 4.44 2.44
C VAL A 589 2.94 4.15 1.91
N GLY A 590 3.46 5.03 1.05
CA GLY A 590 4.72 4.80 0.34
C GLY A 590 4.73 3.51 -0.51
N GLY A 591 3.55 3.01 -0.89
CA GLY A 591 3.38 1.79 -1.69
C GLY A 591 3.23 0.48 -0.91
N ASN A 592 3.23 0.51 0.43
CA ASN A 592 3.05 -0.69 1.27
C ASN A 592 1.80 -0.55 2.17
N TYR A 593 1.29 -1.67 2.67
CA TYR A 593 0.22 -1.73 3.66
C TYR A 593 0.56 -0.91 4.91
N ALA A 594 -0.38 -0.09 5.37
CA ALA A 594 -0.24 0.77 6.54
C ALA A 594 -1.44 0.72 7.50
N GLY A 595 -2.40 -0.17 7.24
CA GLY A 595 -3.55 -0.38 8.11
C GLY A 595 -4.84 -0.66 7.35
N SER A 596 -5.88 -1.01 8.11
CA SER A 596 -7.21 -1.37 7.59
C SER A 596 -8.33 -0.64 8.34
N CYS A 597 -9.43 -0.36 7.66
CA CYS A 597 -10.69 0.05 8.29
C CYS A 597 -11.89 -0.60 7.60
N LEU A 598 -13.06 -0.49 8.23
CA LEU A 598 -14.32 -0.99 7.67
C LEU A 598 -15.25 0.16 7.30
N ARG A 599 -15.98 -0.02 6.20
CA ARG A 599 -17.12 0.82 5.81
C ARG A 599 -18.39 -0.01 5.86
N GLY A 600 -19.40 0.50 6.56
CA GLY A 600 -20.70 -0.17 6.75
C GLY A 600 -21.83 0.61 6.09
N ASP A 601 -22.69 -0.09 5.35
CA ASP A 601 -23.89 0.51 4.73
C ASP A 601 -25.09 -0.45 4.78
N ASP A 602 -26.31 0.09 4.76
CA ASP A 602 -27.54 -0.72 4.72
C ASP A 602 -27.80 -1.34 3.33
N SER A 603 -27.18 -0.77 2.29
CA SER A 603 -27.25 -1.17 0.89
C SER A 603 -25.95 -1.84 0.42
N LEU A 604 -25.97 -2.40 -0.80
CA LEU A 604 -24.82 -3.11 -1.36
C LEU A 604 -23.67 -2.18 -1.79
N VAL A 605 -23.96 -0.89 -1.99
CA VAL A 605 -23.02 0.11 -2.49
C VAL A 605 -22.58 1.04 -1.36
N ILE A 606 -21.28 1.02 -1.05
CA ILE A 606 -20.66 1.99 -0.13
C ILE A 606 -20.60 3.37 -0.80
N LYS A 607 -20.96 4.41 -0.04
CA LYS A 607 -21.09 5.81 -0.47
C LYS A 607 -20.18 6.73 0.35
N LYS A 608 -20.27 8.05 0.13
CA LYS A 608 -19.52 9.04 0.95
C LYS A 608 -19.98 8.96 2.41
N GLU A 609 -21.29 8.91 2.60
CA GLU A 609 -21.99 8.93 3.88
C GLU A 609 -22.02 7.59 4.64
N SER A 610 -21.53 6.49 4.06
CA SER A 610 -21.48 5.21 4.76
C SER A 610 -20.57 5.30 5.99
N ASP A 611 -20.99 4.71 7.09
CA ASP A 611 -20.32 4.80 8.38
C ASP A 611 -18.92 4.17 8.34
N ILE A 612 -18.05 4.63 9.24
CA ILE A 612 -16.83 3.92 9.62
C ILE A 612 -17.19 2.98 10.76
N GLU A 613 -16.88 1.69 10.61
CA GLU A 613 -17.18 0.69 11.63
C GLU A 613 -15.92 0.35 12.45
N PRO A 614 -15.98 0.34 13.79
CA PRO A 614 -14.85 -0.07 14.61
C PRO A 614 -14.39 -1.48 14.29
N LEU A 615 -13.10 -1.62 14.00
CA LEU A 615 -12.44 -2.88 13.65
C LEU A 615 -11.38 -3.20 14.70
N ILE A 616 -11.40 -4.45 15.17
CA ILE A 616 -10.38 -5.00 16.05
C ILE A 616 -9.79 -6.27 15.46
N VAL A 617 -8.46 -6.34 15.36
CA VAL A 617 -7.77 -7.59 15.00
C VAL A 617 -7.55 -8.43 16.25
N LEU A 618 -7.92 -9.71 16.16
CA LEU A 618 -7.72 -10.71 17.22
C LEU A 618 -6.72 -11.77 16.77
N LYS A 619 -6.00 -12.37 17.72
CA LYS A 619 -5.18 -13.55 17.42
C LYS A 619 -6.08 -14.70 17.00
N ASP A 620 -5.60 -15.57 16.11
CA ASP A 620 -6.39 -16.67 15.54
C ASP A 620 -7.00 -17.61 16.61
N ASN A 621 -6.35 -17.76 17.77
CA ASN A 621 -6.84 -18.57 18.89
C ASN A 621 -7.88 -17.87 19.78
N GLN A 622 -8.26 -16.63 19.45
CA GLN A 622 -9.22 -15.79 20.16
C GLN A 622 -10.47 -15.49 19.32
N LYS A 623 -10.64 -16.19 18.19
CA LYS A 623 -11.81 -16.14 17.30
C LYS A 623 -13.14 -16.30 18.04
#